data_AF-A0A947YW25-F1
#
_entry.id   AF-A0A947YW25-F1
#
_cell.length_a   1.000
_cell.length_b   1.000
_cell.length_c   1.000
_cell.angle_alpha   90.00
_cell.angle_beta   90.00
_cell.angle_gamma   90.00
#
_symmetry.space_group_name_H-M   'P 1'
#
loop_
_entity.id
_entity.type
_entity.pdbx_description
1 polymer ?
#
loop_
_entity_poly.entity_id
_entity_poly.type
_entity_poly.pdbx_seq_one_letter_code
_entity_poly.pdbx_strand_id
1 'polypeptide(L)'
;MKTHCTESQKLVFSGNIVMNSFTRFFFVLTALFVLFAAVPAFAQSSDEDTADRSDRSSNTERTDADRTKVDETPSKPKADKPQDETSDDERRILKDQKESSDNATEIDKLKDIGKNLPDIKEVKPKRPIDPDKIKDFSAIQSVNKSGVSPQVLTRPKGSGSVSGMGLTFQTNLQTGSASLSIPVSIPPARSGTGPSIGLGYSSGAGQGVAGIGWSFGVSYIARQTDQGLPLYDDRLDHFIYGGGHEMVRVAMPSGEEPDFLAGHTYYYYRAKLEGIFMRIFLVNPNTPDSYFVVQDKNGTLYWFGADSDGNRVTSSRVCGNVECEDTFRWNLVQMRDVHGNIVKYTYLKDEEQSYLSKVEYNVHPSDETRFQHAIEMQYGSRSDVLTTYQTGYAVTTALRLVNIRVKSDYGSGGHTLVRRYNFQYMPNSFHSLLKSVTMYGKDDTTHLPPAEFEYSEVDSYYQLEDMGRIAVGITEMDYSPSASLGDGRRDLLDVDADGLPDIYETDPLIPGYIQKYQKNTGGEFQSYREEMPGG
;
A
#
# COMPACT_ATOMS: atom_id res chain seq x y z
N MET A 1 -15.83 41.76 13.30
CA MET A 1 -15.61 41.59 11.85
C MET A 1 -16.00 40.15 11.49
N LYS A 2 -17.17 39.97 10.88
CA LYS A 2 -17.57 38.69 10.28
C LYS A 2 -17.02 38.68 8.86
N THR A 3 -15.91 37.98 8.65
CA THR A 3 -15.41 37.69 7.31
C THR A 3 -15.84 36.26 7.01
N HIS A 4 -16.90 36.12 6.20
CA HIS A 4 -17.22 34.86 5.54
C HIS A 4 -16.10 34.57 4.55
N CYS A 5 -15.26 33.59 4.86
CA CYS A 5 -14.33 33.01 3.89
C CYS A 5 -14.96 31.70 3.41
N THR A 6 -15.69 31.78 2.30
CA THR A 6 -16.18 30.62 1.56
C THR A 6 -15.20 30.35 0.44
N GLU A 7 -14.20 29.51 0.71
CA GLU A 7 -13.41 28.86 -0.33
C GLU A 7 -13.56 27.35 -0.13
N SER A 8 -14.43 26.75 -0.94
CA SER A 8 -14.61 25.31 -1.05
C SER A 8 -13.46 24.73 -1.87
N GLN A 9 -12.71 23.79 -1.31
CA GLN A 9 -11.79 22.98 -2.11
C GLN A 9 -12.61 21.92 -2.85
N LYS A 10 -12.81 22.15 -4.15
CA LYS A 10 -13.54 21.25 -5.05
C LYS A 10 -12.52 20.40 -5.82
N LEU A 11 -12.58 19.09 -5.64
CA LEU A 11 -11.77 18.12 -6.40
C LEU A 11 -12.70 17.27 -7.27
N VAL A 12 -12.46 17.29 -8.57
CA VAL A 12 -13.19 16.50 -9.56
C VAL A 12 -12.32 15.30 -9.93
N PHE A 13 -12.82 14.08 -9.71
CA PHE A 13 -12.17 12.86 -10.18
C PHE A 13 -12.72 12.52 -11.57
N SER A 14 -12.00 12.93 -12.62
CA SER A 14 -12.31 12.58 -14.00
C SER A 14 -11.46 11.41 -14.48
N GLY A 15 -12.10 10.31 -14.87
CA GLY A 15 -11.46 9.17 -15.56
C GLY A 15 -11.58 9.26 -17.08
N ASN A 16 -11.22 10.39 -17.69
CA ASN A 16 -11.21 10.52 -19.15
C ASN A 16 -9.78 10.50 -19.68
N ILE A 17 -9.42 9.40 -20.36
CA ILE A 17 -8.40 9.42 -21.40
C ILE A 17 -8.98 10.25 -22.55
N VAL A 18 -8.63 11.53 -22.63
CA VAL A 18 -8.96 12.36 -23.78
C VAL A 18 -7.81 12.27 -24.77
N MET A 19 -8.07 11.56 -25.87
CA MET A 19 -7.27 11.59 -27.07
C MET A 19 -7.36 12.98 -27.71
N ASN A 20 -6.21 13.65 -27.79
CA ASN A 20 -5.82 14.83 -28.59
C ASN A 20 -6.89 15.85 -29.04
N SER A 21 -6.68 17.10 -28.58
CA SER A 21 -6.51 18.20 -29.54
C SER A 21 -5.61 19.30 -28.99
N PHE A 22 -4.56 19.58 -29.74
CA PHE A 22 -3.55 20.61 -29.52
C PHE A 22 -4.16 22.00 -29.37
N THR A 23 -3.79 22.73 -28.32
CA THR A 23 -3.73 24.20 -28.38
C THR A 23 -2.44 24.68 -27.72
N ARG A 24 -1.61 25.32 -28.52
CA ARG A 24 -0.26 25.80 -28.20
C ARG A 24 -0.32 26.92 -27.16
N PHE A 25 0.45 26.80 -26.08
CA PHE A 25 0.91 27.95 -25.30
C PHE A 25 2.44 27.97 -25.28
N PHE A 26 3.00 29.04 -25.85
CA PHE A 26 4.42 29.36 -25.89
C PHE A 26 4.92 29.71 -24.48
N PHE A 27 6.00 29.07 -24.02
CA PHE A 27 6.92 29.67 -23.06
C PHE A 27 8.35 29.50 -23.58
N VAL A 28 8.98 30.64 -23.85
CA VAL A 28 10.37 30.77 -24.28
C VAL A 28 11.25 30.66 -23.04
N LEU A 29 12.17 29.70 -23.02
CA LEU A 29 13.38 29.81 -22.20
C LEU A 29 14.58 29.35 -23.02
N THR A 30 15.45 30.31 -23.31
CA THR A 30 16.72 30.19 -23.99
C THR A 30 17.78 29.55 -23.08
N ALA A 31 18.45 28.51 -23.56
CA ALA A 31 19.81 28.17 -23.14
C ALA A 31 20.56 27.57 -24.33
N LEU A 32 21.61 28.26 -24.74
CA LEU A 32 22.53 27.97 -25.85
C LEU A 32 23.72 27.18 -25.28
N PHE A 33 24.16 26.08 -25.90
CA PHE A 33 25.54 25.88 -26.38
C PHE A 33 25.77 24.48 -27.02
N VAL A 34 25.90 24.51 -28.35
CA VAL A 34 26.93 23.90 -29.26
C VAL A 34 27.09 22.37 -29.44
N LEU A 35 26.85 22.01 -30.71
CA LEU A 35 27.16 20.84 -31.53
C LEU A 35 28.59 20.25 -31.44
N PHE A 36 28.69 18.94 -31.71
CA PHE A 36 29.49 18.42 -32.85
C PHE A 36 28.78 17.23 -33.52
N ALA A 37 28.83 17.21 -34.85
CA ALA A 37 28.15 16.29 -35.75
C ALA A 37 29.11 15.23 -36.34
N ALA A 38 28.59 14.05 -36.71
CA ALA A 38 28.93 13.34 -37.94
C ALA A 38 28.02 12.10 -38.15
N VAL A 39 27.58 11.92 -39.40
CA VAL A 39 26.80 10.83 -40.05
C VAL A 39 27.41 10.72 -41.47
N PRO A 40 27.13 9.74 -42.38
CA PRO A 40 26.97 8.27 -42.37
C PRO A 40 27.92 7.55 -43.40
N ALA A 41 27.82 6.21 -43.54
CA ALA A 41 27.82 5.43 -44.83
C ALA A 41 27.90 3.90 -44.51
N PHE A 42 27.03 2.99 -44.99
CA PHE A 42 26.78 2.40 -46.33
C PHE A 42 27.67 1.17 -46.70
N ALA A 43 26.99 0.02 -46.85
CA ALA A 43 27.15 -1.12 -47.79
C ALA A 43 28.14 -2.31 -47.63
N GLN A 44 27.59 -3.47 -48.05
CA GLN A 44 28.17 -4.70 -48.67
C GLN A 44 28.88 -5.72 -47.75
N SER A 45 28.82 -7.04 -47.97
CA SER A 45 28.18 -7.92 -48.98
C SER A 45 28.22 -9.38 -48.50
N SER A 46 27.36 -10.21 -49.09
CA SER A 46 27.52 -11.63 -49.49
C SER A 46 28.33 -12.61 -48.63
N ASP A 47 27.75 -13.79 -48.36
CA ASP A 47 28.10 -14.97 -49.17
C ASP A 47 27.00 -16.04 -49.09
N GLU A 48 26.67 -16.55 -50.28
CA GLU A 48 25.90 -17.76 -50.54
C GLU A 48 26.66 -18.98 -50.02
N ASP A 49 25.95 -20.00 -49.54
CA ASP A 49 26.10 -21.28 -50.23
C ASP A 49 24.85 -22.15 -50.12
N THR A 50 24.52 -22.70 -51.28
CA THR A 50 23.32 -23.46 -51.63
C THR A 50 23.53 -24.97 -51.50
N ALA A 51 22.39 -25.67 -51.51
CA ALA A 51 22.20 -27.07 -51.91
C ALA A 51 22.33 -28.10 -50.76
N ASP A 52 21.53 -29.17 -50.71
CA ASP A 52 20.54 -29.68 -51.65
C ASP A 52 19.52 -30.54 -50.89
N ARG A 53 18.38 -30.69 -51.54
CA ARG A 53 17.27 -31.62 -51.38
C ARG A 53 17.62 -32.98 -50.81
N SER A 54 16.67 -33.56 -50.07
CA SER A 54 15.71 -34.54 -50.61
C SER A 54 14.92 -35.13 -49.43
N ASP A 55 13.59 -34.99 -49.49
CA ASP A 55 12.64 -36.10 -49.65
C ASP A 55 12.62 -37.07 -48.44
N ARG A 56 11.50 -37.55 -47.93
CA ARG A 56 10.08 -37.43 -48.26
C ARG A 56 9.39 -38.36 -47.28
N SER A 57 8.18 -37.97 -46.87
CA SER A 57 7.07 -38.83 -46.43
C SER A 57 7.32 -39.78 -45.27
N SER A 58 6.65 -39.51 -44.14
CA SER A 58 5.35 -40.12 -43.82
C SER A 58 5.57 -41.45 -43.07
N ASN A 59 4.70 -41.94 -42.21
CA ASN A 59 3.38 -41.53 -41.80
C ASN A 59 3.09 -42.32 -40.52
N THR A 60 2.06 -41.90 -39.80
CA THR A 60 1.17 -42.75 -38.96
C THR A 60 1.78 -43.38 -37.70
N GLU A 61 1.27 -42.98 -36.52
CA GLU A 61 0.16 -43.67 -35.80
C GLU A 61 0.60 -45.06 -35.30
N ARG A 62 0.30 -45.52 -34.09
CA ARG A 62 -0.58 -45.10 -33.00
C ARG A 62 -0.27 -46.06 -31.83
N THR A 63 -0.87 -45.75 -30.69
CA THR A 63 -1.33 -46.69 -29.65
C THR A 63 -0.29 -47.39 -28.77
N ASP A 64 -0.21 -46.85 -27.55
CA ASP A 64 -0.69 -47.45 -26.31
C ASP A 64 -0.19 -48.82 -25.82
N ALA A 65 0.08 -48.75 -24.52
CA ALA A 65 -0.16 -49.74 -23.48
C ALA A 65 0.99 -50.68 -23.08
N ASP A 66 1.42 -50.41 -21.84
CA ASP A 66 1.47 -51.39 -20.75
C ASP A 66 2.59 -52.43 -20.80
N ARG A 67 3.54 -52.35 -19.84
CA ARG A 67 3.66 -53.35 -18.77
C ARG A 67 4.91 -53.18 -17.87
N THR A 68 4.61 -53.13 -16.58
CA THR A 68 5.26 -53.82 -15.43
C THR A 68 6.77 -53.68 -15.14
N LYS A 69 7.03 -53.06 -13.98
CA LYS A 69 7.90 -53.46 -12.84
C LYS A 69 8.92 -54.58 -13.05
N VAL A 70 10.19 -54.29 -12.68
CA VAL A 70 11.06 -55.17 -11.87
C VAL A 70 12.01 -54.30 -11.01
N ASP A 71 12.07 -54.61 -9.71
CA ASP A 71 13.01 -54.11 -8.69
C ASP A 71 14.47 -54.53 -9.00
N GLU A 72 15.46 -53.74 -8.59
CA GLU A 72 16.60 -54.22 -7.76
C GLU A 72 17.56 -53.07 -7.37
N THR A 73 17.98 -53.08 -6.10
CA THR A 73 18.80 -52.08 -5.41
C THR A 73 20.28 -52.54 -5.30
N PRO A 74 21.18 -51.81 -4.62
CA PRO A 74 22.25 -50.98 -5.20
C PRO A 74 23.66 -51.60 -5.12
N SER A 75 24.61 -51.10 -5.94
CA SER A 75 26.04 -51.41 -5.80
C SER A 75 26.87 -50.15 -5.53
N LYS A 76 27.67 -50.21 -4.45
CA LYS A 76 28.81 -49.31 -4.19
C LYS A 76 29.96 -49.65 -5.16
N PRO A 77 30.85 -48.68 -5.42
CA PRO A 77 32.27 -49.00 -5.51
C PRO A 77 33.13 -48.15 -4.57
N LYS A 78 34.33 -48.68 -4.30
CA LYS A 78 35.39 -48.14 -3.45
C LYS A 78 36.58 -47.75 -4.33
N ALA A 79 37.19 -46.62 -3.99
CA ALA A 79 38.59 -46.19 -4.17
C ALA A 79 39.14 -45.90 -5.58
N ASP A 80 39.55 -44.64 -5.78
CA ASP A 80 40.86 -44.25 -6.33
C ASP A 80 41.24 -42.82 -5.86
N LYS A 81 42.52 -42.60 -5.53
CA LYS A 81 43.24 -41.29 -5.49
C LYS A 81 44.07 -41.23 -6.80
N PRO A 82 44.57 -40.09 -7.34
CA PRO A 82 44.85 -38.79 -6.68
C PRO A 82 44.51 -37.55 -7.54
N GLN A 83 44.72 -36.34 -6.99
CA GLN A 83 45.39 -35.17 -7.61
C GLN A 83 44.85 -33.83 -7.10
N ASP A 84 45.75 -32.86 -7.15
CA ASP A 84 45.89 -31.65 -6.37
C ASP A 84 45.42 -30.47 -7.21
N GLU A 85 44.27 -29.88 -6.86
CA GLU A 85 43.84 -28.57 -7.39
C GLU A 85 43.17 -27.78 -6.27
N THR A 86 43.95 -26.89 -5.64
CA THR A 86 43.45 -25.89 -4.70
C THR A 86 42.71 -24.80 -5.48
N SER A 87 41.40 -24.68 -5.22
CA SER A 87 40.50 -23.72 -5.86
C SER A 87 40.79 -22.26 -5.46
N ASP A 88 40.47 -21.34 -6.37
CA ASP A 88 40.71 -19.88 -6.28
C ASP A 88 40.04 -19.15 -5.10
N ASP A 89 39.26 -19.84 -4.26
CA ASP A 89 38.58 -19.26 -3.10
C ASP A 89 39.51 -19.07 -1.88
N GLU A 90 40.56 -19.88 -1.71
CA GLU A 90 41.53 -19.68 -0.61
C GLU A 90 42.45 -18.46 -0.84
N ARG A 91 42.61 -18.00 -2.09
CA ARG A 91 43.37 -16.77 -2.41
C ARG A 91 42.60 -15.49 -2.14
N ARG A 92 41.26 -15.52 -2.04
CA ARG A 92 40.44 -14.36 -1.69
C ARG A 92 40.43 -14.09 -0.19
N ILE A 93 40.37 -15.15 0.63
CA ILE A 93 40.34 -15.03 2.11
C ILE A 93 41.66 -14.46 2.68
N LEU A 94 42.79 -14.71 2.03
CA LEU A 94 44.10 -14.16 2.41
C LEU A 94 44.31 -12.69 1.97
N LYS A 95 43.49 -12.16 1.06
CA LYS A 95 43.56 -10.76 0.61
C LYS A 95 42.79 -9.82 1.53
N ASP A 96 41.63 -10.24 2.02
CA ASP A 96 40.79 -9.43 2.91
C ASP A 96 41.38 -9.31 4.33
N GLN A 97 42.16 -10.30 4.80
CA GLN A 97 42.89 -10.17 6.07
C GLN A 97 44.09 -9.21 6.00
N LYS A 98 44.55 -8.84 4.81
CA LYS A 98 45.68 -7.90 4.62
C LYS A 98 45.22 -6.44 4.52
N GLU A 99 44.01 -6.17 4.05
CA GLU A 99 43.44 -4.81 4.05
C GLU A 99 42.95 -4.36 5.44
N SER A 100 42.65 -5.31 6.35
CA SER A 100 42.33 -4.98 7.76
C SER A 100 43.53 -4.55 8.59
N SER A 101 44.77 -4.84 8.19
CA SER A 101 45.97 -4.43 8.95
C SER A 101 46.45 -3.01 8.64
N ASP A 102 46.06 -2.45 7.48
CA ASP A 102 46.57 -1.15 7.04
C ASP A 102 45.79 0.05 7.64
N ASN A 103 44.53 -0.14 8.06
CA ASN A 103 43.72 0.89 8.73
C ASN A 103 44.09 1.14 10.21
N ALA A 104 44.89 0.27 10.83
CA ALA A 104 45.40 0.51 12.19
C ALA A 104 46.50 1.59 12.23
N THR A 105 47.06 1.97 11.08
CA THR A 105 48.21 2.87 10.96
C THR A 105 47.84 4.35 10.79
N GLU A 106 46.55 4.68 10.67
CA GLU A 106 46.07 6.07 10.51
C GLU A 106 45.57 6.70 11.84
N ILE A 107 45.21 5.87 12.83
CA ILE A 107 44.77 6.33 14.16
C ILE A 107 45.95 6.81 15.04
N ASP A 108 47.16 6.29 14.83
CA ASP A 108 48.36 6.74 15.57
C ASP A 108 48.98 8.03 15.04
N LYS A 109 48.59 8.51 13.85
CA LYS A 109 49.04 9.82 13.31
C LYS A 109 48.27 11.02 13.86
N LEU A 110 47.18 10.81 14.60
CA LEU A 110 46.38 11.88 15.22
C LEU A 110 46.77 12.20 16.68
N LYS A 111 47.69 11.44 17.28
CA LYS A 111 48.13 11.65 18.68
C LYS A 111 49.26 12.67 18.85
N ASP A 112 49.88 13.16 17.78
CA ASP A 112 51.02 14.09 17.84
C ASP A 112 50.69 15.57 17.53
N ILE A 113 49.43 15.92 17.27
CA ILE A 113 49.02 17.34 17.04
C ILE A 113 48.89 18.12 18.36
N GLY A 114 48.93 17.46 19.52
CA GLY A 114 48.80 18.08 20.85
C GLY A 114 50.08 18.68 21.45
N LYS A 115 51.23 18.65 20.77
CA LYS A 115 52.54 19.04 21.37
C LYS A 115 53.08 20.42 21.00
N ASN A 116 52.34 21.24 20.24
CA ASN A 116 52.77 22.60 19.86
C ASN A 116 51.65 23.64 20.01
N LEU A 117 51.09 23.78 21.21
CA LEU A 117 50.28 24.95 21.57
C LEU A 117 51.15 25.93 22.39
N PRO A 118 51.18 27.24 22.07
CA PRO A 118 51.95 28.22 22.82
C PRO A 118 51.31 28.52 24.19
N ASP A 119 52.15 28.76 25.21
CA ASP A 119 51.75 29.11 26.57
C ASP A 119 50.80 30.32 26.62
N ILE A 120 49.57 30.09 27.11
CA ILE A 120 48.65 31.17 27.47
C ILE A 120 49.03 31.65 28.87
N LYS A 121 49.67 32.82 28.96
CA LYS A 121 49.94 33.51 30.23
C LYS A 121 48.61 33.79 30.96
N GLU A 122 48.50 33.34 32.21
CA GLU A 122 47.42 33.72 33.12
C GLU A 122 47.33 35.25 33.24
N VAL A 123 46.22 35.82 32.77
CA VAL A 123 45.85 37.20 33.05
C VAL A 123 45.01 37.21 34.32
N LYS A 124 45.56 37.71 35.43
CA LYS A 124 44.79 37.97 36.66
C LYS A 124 43.65 38.96 36.39
N PRO A 125 42.42 38.71 36.88
CA PRO A 125 41.28 39.59 36.60
C PRO A 125 41.43 40.95 37.29
N LYS A 126 41.23 42.02 36.53
CA LYS A 126 41.15 43.41 37.03
C LYS A 126 39.71 43.74 37.46
N ARG A 127 39.59 44.07 38.75
CA ARG A 127 38.53 44.83 39.46
C ARG A 127 37.13 44.20 39.64
N PRO A 128 36.46 44.43 40.79
CA PRO A 128 35.07 44.02 41.01
C PRO A 128 34.11 44.84 40.14
N ILE A 129 33.10 44.19 39.60
CA ILE A 129 31.99 44.79 38.87
C ILE A 129 31.01 45.40 39.88
N ASP A 130 30.62 46.65 39.65
CA ASP A 130 29.63 47.40 40.40
C ASP A 130 28.23 46.78 40.25
N PRO A 131 27.58 46.33 41.34
CA PRO A 131 26.29 45.62 41.28
C PRO A 131 25.11 46.49 40.81
N ASP A 132 25.24 47.82 40.75
CA ASP A 132 24.14 48.72 40.39
C ASP A 132 24.00 49.01 38.88
N LYS A 133 24.83 48.38 38.03
CA LYS A 133 24.75 48.52 36.55
C LYS A 133 24.07 47.38 35.80
N ILE A 134 23.51 46.38 36.49
CA ILE A 134 22.74 45.29 35.85
C ILE A 134 21.25 45.66 35.86
N LYS A 135 20.79 46.41 34.86
CA LYS A 135 19.37 46.74 34.63
C LYS A 135 18.78 46.12 33.38
N ASP A 136 19.29 44.96 32.96
CA ASP A 136 18.66 44.19 31.89
C ASP A 136 18.87 42.69 32.09
N PHE A 137 17.86 42.01 32.67
CA PHE A 137 17.85 40.55 32.82
C PHE A 137 17.30 39.83 31.57
N SER A 138 17.07 40.55 30.46
CA SER A 138 16.52 39.95 29.24
C SER A 138 17.53 39.19 28.37
N ALA A 139 18.82 39.16 28.75
CA ALA A 139 19.90 38.59 27.94
C ALA A 139 20.67 37.43 28.58
N ILE A 140 20.10 36.72 29.57
CA ILE A 140 20.65 35.41 29.96
C ILE A 140 20.06 34.35 29.01
N GLN A 141 20.57 34.30 27.78
CA GLN A 141 20.49 33.06 27.01
C GLN A 141 21.38 32.06 27.74
N SER A 142 20.76 31.19 28.53
CA SER A 142 21.41 29.99 29.03
C SER A 142 21.92 29.21 27.83
N VAL A 143 23.24 29.13 27.70
CA VAL A 143 23.89 28.17 26.82
C VAL A 143 23.51 26.79 27.37
N ASN A 144 22.47 26.18 26.80
CA ASN A 144 22.04 24.84 27.15
C ASN A 144 23.15 23.86 26.75
N LYS A 145 23.94 23.43 27.74
CA LYS A 145 24.89 22.32 27.61
C LYS A 145 24.26 20.97 27.95
N SER A 146 22.94 20.91 28.14
CA SER A 146 22.18 19.66 28.20
C SER A 146 21.49 19.43 26.86
N GLY A 147 21.60 18.22 26.31
CA GLY A 147 20.90 17.78 25.08
C GLY A 147 19.37 17.66 25.22
N VAL A 148 18.76 18.40 26.15
CA VAL A 148 17.32 18.44 26.39
C VAL A 148 16.92 19.91 26.41
N SER A 149 15.99 20.30 25.53
CA SER A 149 15.44 21.64 25.53
C SER A 149 14.54 21.84 26.76
N PRO A 150 14.60 22.99 27.44
CA PRO A 150 13.65 23.29 28.50
C PRO A 150 12.23 23.32 27.89
N GLN A 151 11.30 22.58 28.49
CA GLN A 151 9.87 22.71 28.18
C GLN A 151 9.39 24.08 28.66
N VAL A 152 9.40 25.06 27.76
CA VAL A 152 8.87 26.40 28.05
C VAL A 152 7.37 26.37 27.80
N LEU A 153 6.57 26.57 28.85
CA LEU A 153 5.14 26.76 28.73
C LEU A 153 4.88 28.10 28.02
N THR A 154 4.47 28.04 26.76
CA THR A 154 4.12 29.22 25.97
C THR A 154 2.63 29.21 25.66
N ARG A 155 2.04 30.41 25.58
CA ARG A 155 0.67 30.53 25.09
C ARG A 155 0.68 30.29 23.57
N PRO A 156 -0.26 29.50 23.03
CA PRO A 156 -0.40 29.39 21.59
C PRO A 156 -0.68 30.78 21.02
N LYS A 157 0.12 31.20 20.04
CA LYS A 157 -0.16 32.41 19.26
C LYS A 157 -1.27 32.07 18.27
N GLY A 158 -2.29 32.92 18.19
CA GLY A 158 -3.31 32.77 17.14
C GLY A 158 -2.65 32.90 15.77
N SER A 159 -2.84 31.91 14.90
CA SER A 159 -2.39 32.01 13.50
C SER A 159 -3.30 32.96 12.74
N GLY A 160 -2.72 33.80 11.89
CA GLY A 160 -3.46 34.60 10.91
C GLY A 160 -3.88 33.79 9.66
N SER A 161 -3.47 32.53 9.56
CA SER A 161 -3.83 31.63 8.45
C SER A 161 -4.95 30.67 8.85
N VAL A 162 -5.86 30.41 7.90
CA VAL A 162 -6.89 29.37 8.01
C VAL A 162 -6.29 28.07 7.47
N SER A 163 -6.24 27.02 8.31
CA SER A 163 -5.83 25.68 7.89
C SER A 163 -7.05 24.79 7.69
N GLY A 164 -7.08 24.03 6.58
CA GLY A 164 -8.12 23.04 6.31
C GLY A 164 -7.94 21.73 7.10
N MET A 165 -8.63 20.67 6.69
CA MET A 165 -8.59 19.35 7.35
C MET A 165 -7.30 18.54 7.11
N GLY A 166 -6.27 19.14 6.50
CA GLY A 166 -5.02 18.43 6.17
C GLY A 166 -5.19 17.41 5.03
N LEU A 167 -6.10 17.67 4.10
CA LEU A 167 -6.30 16.85 2.91
C LEU A 167 -5.05 16.88 2.03
N THR A 168 -4.57 15.71 1.63
CA THR A 168 -3.39 15.57 0.75
C THR A 168 -3.74 14.74 -0.48
N PHE A 169 -3.44 15.29 -1.66
CA PHE A 169 -3.58 14.61 -2.95
C PHE A 169 -2.21 14.20 -3.49
N GLN A 170 -2.10 12.98 -3.99
CA GLN A 170 -0.89 12.43 -4.59
C GLN A 170 -1.25 11.55 -5.79
N THR A 171 -0.37 11.53 -6.78
CA THR A 171 -0.45 10.59 -7.90
C THR A 171 0.67 9.57 -7.77
N ASN A 172 0.33 8.29 -7.98
CA ASN A 172 1.35 7.26 -8.11
C ASN A 172 1.89 7.31 -9.54
N LEU A 173 3.15 7.74 -9.69
CA LEU A 173 3.78 7.91 -11.01
C LEU A 173 4.00 6.58 -11.76
N GLN A 174 4.00 5.45 -11.06
CA GLN A 174 4.19 4.13 -11.68
C GLN A 174 2.86 3.53 -12.14
N THR A 175 1.79 3.69 -11.35
CA THR A 175 0.49 3.06 -11.64
C THR A 175 -0.51 4.03 -12.28
N GLY A 176 -0.21 5.33 -12.34
CA GLY A 176 -1.13 6.38 -12.77
C GLY A 176 -2.31 6.62 -11.81
N SER A 177 -2.37 5.92 -10.68
CA SER A 177 -3.51 5.99 -9.76
C SER A 177 -3.51 7.28 -8.94
N ALA A 178 -4.69 7.87 -8.75
CA ALA A 178 -4.87 9.01 -7.88
C ALA A 178 -5.14 8.55 -6.44
N SER A 179 -4.48 9.18 -5.48
CA SER A 179 -4.62 8.91 -4.05
C SER A 179 -4.93 10.18 -3.26
N LEU A 180 -5.83 10.06 -2.28
CA LEU A 180 -6.18 11.15 -1.36
C LEU A 180 -6.13 10.64 0.08
N SER A 181 -5.74 11.49 1.02
CA SER A 181 -5.86 11.19 2.44
C SER A 181 -6.48 12.34 3.22
N ILE A 182 -7.39 12.01 4.14
CA ILE A 182 -7.97 12.95 5.12
C ILE A 182 -7.73 12.38 6.52
N PRO A 183 -6.75 12.91 7.27
CA PRO A 183 -6.47 12.43 8.62
C PRO A 183 -7.57 12.83 9.60
N VAL A 184 -7.86 11.95 10.56
CA VAL A 184 -8.71 12.30 11.70
C VAL A 184 -7.84 13.01 12.74
N SER A 185 -8.19 14.27 13.06
CA SER A 185 -7.46 15.07 14.03
C SER A 185 -7.83 14.68 15.45
N ILE A 186 -6.92 13.96 16.10
CA ILE A 186 -7.11 13.40 17.45
C ILE A 186 -6.33 14.20 18.51
N PRO A 187 -6.79 14.26 19.77
CA PRO A 187 -5.98 14.73 20.88
C PRO A 187 -4.67 13.95 20.99
N PRO A 188 -3.54 14.61 21.32
CA PRO A 188 -2.28 13.90 21.49
C PRO A 188 -2.33 12.96 22.70
N ALA A 189 -1.76 11.75 22.55
CA ALA A 189 -1.55 10.83 23.67
C ALA A 189 -0.33 11.24 24.50
N ARG A 190 -0.27 10.80 25.76
CA ARG A 190 0.97 10.87 26.56
C ARG A 190 2.08 10.12 25.83
N SER A 191 3.27 10.71 25.82
CA SER A 191 4.48 10.16 25.16
C SER A 191 4.35 9.88 23.64
N GLY A 192 3.30 10.38 22.97
CA GLY A 192 3.14 10.28 21.51
C GLY A 192 2.50 8.99 21.00
N THR A 193 2.11 8.07 21.88
CA THR A 193 1.54 6.76 21.54
C THR A 193 0.04 6.86 21.21
N GLY A 194 -0.29 7.54 20.11
CA GLY A 194 -1.66 7.70 19.61
C GLY A 194 -1.93 6.85 18.37
N PRO A 195 -3.20 6.48 18.11
CA PRO A 195 -3.56 5.80 16.87
C PRO A 195 -3.38 6.72 15.65
N SER A 196 -3.06 6.14 14.49
CA SER A 196 -3.16 6.84 13.20
C SER A 196 -4.40 6.34 12.48
N ILE A 197 -5.38 7.22 12.27
CA ILE A 197 -6.65 6.89 11.62
C ILE A 197 -6.99 8.01 10.64
N GLY A 198 -7.42 7.63 9.45
CA GLY A 198 -7.76 8.55 8.40
C GLY A 198 -8.64 7.88 7.35
N LEU A 199 -9.19 8.72 6.49
CA LEU A 199 -9.86 8.31 5.28
C LEU A 199 -8.82 8.26 4.15
N GLY A 200 -8.77 7.16 3.40
CA GLY A 200 -7.91 7.01 2.23
C GLY A 200 -8.75 6.83 0.96
N TYR A 201 -8.40 7.51 -0.11
CA TYR A 201 -8.96 7.29 -1.44
C TYR A 201 -7.90 6.67 -2.35
N SER A 202 -8.31 5.73 -3.20
CA SER A 202 -7.55 5.31 -4.37
C SER A 202 -8.50 5.15 -5.56
N SER A 203 -8.13 5.70 -6.71
CA SER A 203 -8.94 5.60 -7.93
C SER A 203 -9.12 4.16 -8.44
N GLY A 204 -8.21 3.26 -8.08
CA GLY A 204 -8.31 1.83 -8.41
C GLY A 204 -8.96 0.97 -7.32
N ALA A 205 -9.35 1.56 -6.19
CA ALA A 205 -9.98 0.82 -5.11
C ALA A 205 -11.48 0.62 -5.36
N GLY A 206 -11.97 -0.56 -5.02
CA GLY A 206 -13.37 -0.90 -5.11
C GLY A 206 -14.23 -0.26 -4.01
N GLN A 207 -15.35 -0.92 -3.70
CA GLN A 207 -16.32 -0.44 -2.72
C GLN A 207 -15.81 -0.67 -1.29
N GLY A 208 -15.62 0.42 -0.54
CA GLY A 208 -15.27 0.36 0.88
C GLY A 208 -16.40 0.77 1.82
N VAL A 209 -16.10 0.77 3.12
CA VAL A 209 -17.03 1.19 4.18
C VAL A 209 -17.38 2.67 4.10
N ALA A 210 -16.60 3.48 3.38
CA ALA A 210 -16.84 4.90 3.19
C ALA A 210 -17.29 5.26 1.76
N GLY A 211 -17.57 4.26 0.90
CA GLY A 211 -17.95 4.46 -0.50
C GLY A 211 -16.96 3.86 -1.49
N ILE A 212 -17.22 3.99 -2.79
CA ILE A 212 -16.28 3.54 -3.85
C ILE A 212 -14.99 4.36 -3.80
N GLY A 213 -13.86 3.67 -3.92
CA GLY A 213 -12.52 4.25 -3.87
C GLY A 213 -12.06 4.62 -2.46
N TRP A 214 -12.98 4.70 -1.50
CA TRP A 214 -12.71 5.17 -0.14
C TRP A 214 -12.59 4.03 0.87
N SER A 215 -11.47 3.99 1.57
CA SER A 215 -11.22 3.10 2.69
C SER A 215 -11.14 3.88 4.00
N PHE A 216 -11.60 3.24 5.07
CA PHE A 216 -11.44 3.70 6.44
C PHE A 216 -11.19 2.50 7.32
N GLY A 217 -10.16 2.58 8.15
CA GLY A 217 -9.81 1.51 9.05
C GLY A 217 -8.41 1.65 9.59
N VAL A 218 -7.95 0.55 10.18
CA VAL A 218 -6.61 0.38 10.73
C VAL A 218 -5.97 -0.83 10.07
N SER A 219 -4.69 -1.07 10.35
CA SER A 219 -4.00 -2.25 9.83
C SER A 219 -4.76 -3.54 10.16
N TYR A 220 -4.63 -4.50 9.25
CA TYR A 220 -5.14 -5.85 9.41
C TYR A 220 -4.18 -6.85 8.77
N ILE A 221 -4.35 -8.12 9.12
CA ILE A 221 -3.72 -9.25 8.42
C ILE A 221 -4.82 -10.08 7.79
N ALA A 222 -4.67 -10.47 6.54
CA ALA A 222 -5.65 -11.29 5.83
C ALA A 222 -4.96 -12.37 5.01
N ARG A 223 -5.70 -13.45 4.73
CA ARG A 223 -5.32 -14.44 3.72
C ARG A 223 -5.31 -13.79 2.34
N GLN A 224 -4.33 -14.16 1.52
CA GLN A 224 -4.13 -13.65 0.16
C GLN A 224 -5.05 -14.40 -0.82
N THR A 225 -5.62 -13.70 -1.81
CA THR A 225 -6.63 -14.25 -2.73
C THR A 225 -6.39 -13.96 -4.21
N ASP A 226 -5.28 -13.34 -4.58
CA ASP A 226 -4.93 -13.03 -5.96
C ASP A 226 -4.54 -14.29 -6.78
N GLN A 227 -4.15 -15.37 -6.10
CA GLN A 227 -3.77 -16.65 -6.70
C GLN A 227 -4.78 -17.79 -6.47
N GLY A 228 -5.95 -17.50 -5.90
CA GLY A 228 -6.97 -18.50 -5.61
C GLY A 228 -7.74 -18.20 -4.33
N LEU A 229 -8.72 -19.04 -4.02
CA LEU A 229 -9.44 -18.96 -2.75
C LEU A 229 -8.61 -19.60 -1.62
N PRO A 230 -8.73 -19.11 -0.37
CA PRO A 230 -8.00 -19.69 0.76
C PRO A 230 -8.41 -21.13 1.04
N LEU A 231 -7.43 -21.95 1.44
CA LEU A 231 -7.67 -23.34 1.87
C LEU A 231 -7.95 -23.45 3.37
N TYR A 232 -7.76 -22.36 4.13
CA TYR A 232 -7.86 -22.32 5.59
C TYR A 232 -6.89 -23.26 6.30
N ASP A 233 -5.72 -23.45 5.68
CA ASP A 233 -4.58 -24.17 6.24
C ASP A 233 -3.41 -23.19 6.38
N ASP A 234 -3.02 -22.85 7.61
CA ASP A 234 -1.98 -21.85 7.89
C ASP A 234 -0.59 -22.27 7.37
N ARG A 235 -0.43 -23.54 7.00
CA ARG A 235 0.80 -24.07 6.39
C ARG A 235 0.89 -23.80 4.89
N LEU A 236 -0.25 -23.67 4.23
CA LEU A 236 -0.36 -23.58 2.76
C LEU A 236 -0.80 -22.19 2.30
N ASP A 237 -1.63 -21.51 3.08
CA ASP A 237 -2.12 -20.19 2.71
C ASP A 237 -1.06 -19.09 2.90
N HIS A 238 -1.11 -18.12 2.00
CA HIS A 238 -0.30 -16.91 2.06
C HIS A 238 -1.06 -15.78 2.77
N PHE A 239 -0.32 -14.86 3.39
CA PHE A 239 -0.89 -13.76 4.17
C PHE A 239 -0.37 -12.41 3.69
N ILE A 240 -1.22 -11.39 3.77
CA ILE A 240 -0.88 -9.99 3.47
C ILE A 240 -1.05 -9.11 4.72
N TYR A 241 -0.13 -8.17 4.90
CA TYR A 241 -0.16 -7.17 5.96
C TYR A 241 -0.63 -5.82 5.41
N GLY A 242 -1.60 -5.21 6.07
CA GLY A 242 -2.06 -3.85 5.76
C GLY A 242 -2.62 -3.69 4.34
N GLY A 243 -3.03 -4.78 3.69
CA GLY A 243 -3.62 -4.77 2.35
C GLY A 243 -2.64 -4.73 1.18
N GLY A 244 -1.33 -4.92 1.38
CA GLY A 244 -0.40 -4.88 0.25
C GLY A 244 0.97 -5.54 0.42
N HIS A 245 1.35 -5.94 1.64
CA HIS A 245 2.64 -6.58 1.88
C HIS A 245 2.45 -8.08 2.06
N GLU A 246 2.72 -8.86 1.02
CA GLU A 246 2.82 -10.32 1.12
C GLU A 246 3.87 -10.68 2.18
N MET A 247 3.56 -11.69 2.98
CA MET A 247 4.43 -12.20 4.03
C MET A 247 5.00 -13.56 3.66
N VAL A 248 6.23 -13.81 4.07
CA VAL A 248 6.90 -15.08 3.87
C VAL A 248 7.29 -15.66 5.22
N ARG A 249 6.98 -16.94 5.42
CA ARG A 249 7.37 -17.69 6.61
C ARG A 249 8.87 -17.92 6.60
N VAL A 250 9.54 -17.61 7.70
CA VAL A 250 10.98 -17.78 7.87
C VAL A 250 11.29 -18.49 9.20
N ALA A 251 12.48 -19.09 9.30
CA ALA A 251 12.94 -19.68 10.55
C ALA A 251 13.24 -18.58 11.58
N MET A 252 12.83 -18.79 12.83
CA MET A 252 13.22 -17.89 13.92
C MET A 252 14.70 -18.13 14.28
N PRO A 253 15.52 -17.08 14.41
CA PRO A 253 16.88 -17.22 14.90
C PRO A 253 16.90 -17.80 16.33
N SER A 254 17.83 -18.73 16.58
CA SER A 254 17.96 -19.36 17.90
C SER A 254 18.29 -18.32 18.98
N GLY A 255 17.56 -18.35 20.09
CA GLY A 255 17.76 -17.45 21.23
C GLY A 255 17.16 -16.04 21.08
N GLU A 256 16.44 -15.77 19.99
CA GLU A 256 15.76 -14.48 19.77
C GLU A 256 14.23 -14.54 19.99
N GLU A 257 13.74 -15.63 20.60
CA GLU A 257 12.31 -15.79 20.91
C GLU A 257 11.85 -14.74 21.93
N PRO A 258 10.85 -13.92 21.59
CA PRO A 258 10.30 -12.95 22.53
C PRO A 258 9.48 -13.61 23.66
N ASP A 259 9.59 -13.07 24.88
CA ASP A 259 8.89 -13.58 26.08
C ASP A 259 7.36 -13.67 25.92
N PHE A 260 6.75 -12.79 25.10
CA PHE A 260 5.30 -12.80 24.87
C PHE A 260 4.81 -14.01 24.05
N LEU A 261 5.72 -14.81 23.49
CA LEU A 261 5.42 -16.08 22.81
C LEU A 261 5.60 -17.30 23.72
N ALA A 262 6.12 -17.12 24.94
CA ALA A 262 6.46 -18.22 25.81
C ALA A 262 5.24 -19.13 26.08
N GLY A 263 5.40 -20.41 25.80
CA GLY A 263 4.34 -21.41 25.98
C GLY A 263 3.35 -21.54 24.81
N HIS A 264 3.52 -20.75 23.75
CA HIS A 264 2.70 -20.85 22.55
C HIS A 264 3.44 -21.50 21.38
N THR A 265 2.68 -22.16 20.49
CA THR A 265 3.20 -22.52 19.17
C THR A 265 3.08 -21.33 18.24
N TYR A 266 4.02 -21.13 17.33
CA TYR A 266 3.97 -20.00 16.41
C TYR A 266 4.66 -20.28 15.06
N TYR A 267 4.24 -19.52 14.05
CA TYR A 267 4.99 -19.31 12.82
C TYR A 267 5.51 -17.88 12.77
N TYR A 268 6.73 -17.72 12.29
CA TYR A 268 7.40 -16.44 12.17
C TYR A 268 7.45 -15.99 10.71
N TYR A 269 7.05 -14.75 10.47
CA TYR A 269 6.94 -14.14 9.15
C TYR A 269 7.73 -12.84 9.07
N ARG A 270 8.17 -12.56 7.84
CA ARG A 270 8.72 -11.27 7.40
C ARG A 270 7.98 -10.80 6.16
N ALA A 271 8.06 -9.52 5.84
CA ALA A 271 7.54 -9.02 4.58
C ALA A 271 8.39 -9.59 3.42
N LYS A 272 7.74 -10.02 2.33
CA LYS A 272 8.43 -10.50 1.11
C LYS A 272 9.32 -9.42 0.52
N LEU A 273 8.81 -8.19 0.52
CA LEU A 273 9.55 -6.98 0.19
C LEU A 273 9.76 -6.18 1.48
N GLU A 274 10.96 -6.28 2.04
CA GLU A 274 11.27 -5.68 3.33
C GLU A 274 11.49 -4.17 3.22
N GLY A 275 11.00 -3.43 4.21
CA GLY A 275 11.15 -1.96 4.26
C GLY A 275 10.67 -1.34 5.56
N ILE A 276 9.72 -2.00 6.23
CA ILE A 276 9.19 -1.62 7.55
C ILE A 276 9.87 -2.38 8.70
N PHE A 277 10.60 -3.46 8.41
CA PHE A 277 11.41 -4.25 9.34
C PHE A 277 10.64 -4.81 10.54
N MET A 278 9.35 -5.15 10.33
CA MET A 278 8.50 -5.72 11.37
C MET A 278 8.76 -7.22 11.56
N ARG A 279 8.62 -7.68 12.81
CA ARG A 279 8.55 -9.11 13.15
C ARG A 279 7.09 -9.50 13.27
N ILE A 280 6.66 -10.54 12.56
CA ILE A 280 5.24 -10.94 12.53
C ILE A 280 5.14 -12.39 12.99
N PHE A 281 4.26 -12.66 13.94
CA PHE A 281 4.08 -13.98 14.55
C PHE A 281 2.62 -14.40 14.41
N LEU A 282 2.37 -15.54 13.76
CA LEU A 282 1.09 -16.23 13.82
C LEU A 282 1.16 -17.19 15.01
N VAL A 283 0.40 -16.90 16.06
CA VAL A 283 0.35 -17.67 17.31
C VAL A 283 -0.77 -18.70 17.22
N ASN A 284 -0.53 -19.90 17.75
CA ASN A 284 -1.42 -21.07 17.70
C ASN A 284 -1.91 -21.41 16.27
N PRO A 285 -1.01 -21.55 15.27
CA PRO A 285 -1.41 -21.81 13.89
C PRO A 285 -2.20 -23.12 13.74
N ASN A 286 -3.11 -23.16 12.78
CA ASN A 286 -4.05 -24.25 12.51
C ASN A 286 -5.00 -24.55 13.68
N THR A 287 -5.35 -23.52 14.44
CA THR A 287 -6.36 -23.61 15.49
C THR A 287 -7.36 -22.44 15.38
N PRO A 288 -8.60 -22.60 15.87
CA PRO A 288 -9.59 -21.50 15.91
C PRO A 288 -9.16 -20.31 16.79
N ASP A 289 -8.21 -20.54 17.69
CA ASP A 289 -7.64 -19.52 18.58
C ASP A 289 -6.44 -18.79 17.96
N SER A 290 -6.11 -19.07 16.70
CA SER A 290 -4.99 -18.41 16.01
C SER A 290 -5.14 -16.89 15.96
N TYR A 291 -4.04 -16.17 16.19
CA TYR A 291 -4.00 -14.71 16.13
C TYR A 291 -2.61 -14.24 15.72
N PHE A 292 -2.50 -12.97 15.29
CA PHE A 292 -1.21 -12.41 14.94
C PHE A 292 -0.72 -11.42 16.00
N VAL A 293 0.58 -11.46 16.26
CA VAL A 293 1.32 -10.43 16.98
C VAL A 293 2.37 -9.84 16.05
N VAL A 294 2.36 -8.53 15.88
CA VAL A 294 3.37 -7.81 15.12
C VAL A 294 4.19 -6.95 16.06
N GLN A 295 5.50 -6.93 15.88
CA GLN A 295 6.40 -6.05 16.59
C GLN A 295 7.14 -5.14 15.62
N ASP A 296 7.07 -3.84 15.86
CA ASP A 296 7.84 -2.85 15.09
C ASP A 296 9.28 -2.68 15.62
N LYS A 297 10.07 -1.91 14.87
CA LYS A 297 11.48 -1.59 15.22
C LYS A 297 11.63 -0.80 16.53
N ASN A 298 10.58 -0.15 17.01
CA ASN A 298 10.58 0.61 18.26
C ASN A 298 10.20 -0.29 19.45
N GLY A 299 9.89 -1.57 19.21
CA GLY A 299 9.44 -2.52 20.21
C GLY A 299 7.94 -2.46 20.51
N THR A 300 7.17 -1.64 19.80
CA THR A 300 5.71 -1.59 19.94
C THR A 300 5.12 -2.90 19.45
N LEU A 301 4.19 -3.44 20.23
CA LEU A 301 3.46 -4.66 19.92
C LEU A 301 2.04 -4.33 19.45
N TYR A 302 1.58 -5.08 18.45
CA TYR A 302 0.27 -4.96 17.82
C TYR A 302 -0.38 -6.34 17.76
N TRP A 303 -1.53 -6.51 18.40
CA TRP A 303 -2.28 -7.78 18.42
C TRP A 303 -3.46 -7.71 17.46
N PHE A 304 -3.62 -8.71 16.61
CA PHE A 304 -4.66 -8.78 15.60
C PHE A 304 -5.56 -9.99 15.85
N GLY A 305 -6.87 -9.74 15.95
CA GLY A 305 -7.88 -10.76 16.21
C GLY A 305 -7.91 -11.35 17.63
N ALA A 306 -7.03 -10.89 18.53
CA ALA A 306 -7.02 -11.22 19.95
C ALA A 306 -6.50 -10.02 20.76
N ASP A 307 -6.78 -10.00 22.07
CA ASP A 307 -6.18 -9.02 22.99
C ASP A 307 -4.75 -9.43 23.41
N SER A 308 -4.12 -8.65 24.29
CA SER A 308 -2.75 -8.93 24.73
C SER A 308 -2.58 -10.20 25.56
N ASP A 309 -3.67 -10.74 26.10
CA ASP A 309 -3.66 -11.95 26.91
C ASP A 309 -3.93 -13.19 26.05
N GLY A 310 -4.06 -13.00 24.72
CA GLY A 310 -4.36 -14.06 23.77
C GLY A 310 -5.85 -14.41 23.69
N ASN A 311 -6.73 -13.65 24.36
CA ASN A 311 -8.17 -13.91 24.27
C ASN A 311 -8.69 -13.47 22.91
N ARG A 312 -9.37 -14.39 22.23
CA ARG A 312 -9.99 -14.13 20.92
C ARG A 312 -11.02 -13.01 20.99
N VAL A 313 -10.93 -12.06 20.05
CA VAL A 313 -11.94 -11.01 19.84
C VAL A 313 -12.68 -11.28 18.54
N THR A 314 -13.74 -12.08 18.60
CA THR A 314 -14.51 -12.54 17.42
C THR A 314 -15.04 -11.39 16.56
N SER A 315 -15.43 -10.27 17.17
CA SER A 315 -15.96 -9.10 16.44
C SER A 315 -14.91 -8.39 15.59
N SER A 316 -13.62 -8.56 15.85
CA SER A 316 -12.54 -7.99 15.05
C SER A 316 -12.06 -8.93 13.94
N ARG A 317 -12.68 -10.12 13.80
CA ARG A 317 -12.33 -11.13 12.80
C ARG A 317 -13.41 -11.23 11.72
N VAL A 318 -12.98 -11.29 10.47
CA VAL A 318 -13.81 -11.77 9.35
C VAL A 318 -13.62 -13.27 9.28
N CYS A 319 -14.65 -14.02 9.64
CA CYS A 319 -14.63 -15.48 9.79
C CYS A 319 -16.04 -16.02 9.50
N GLY A 320 -16.14 -17.20 8.89
CA GLY A 320 -17.40 -17.71 8.30
C GLY A 320 -18.42 -18.28 9.30
N ASN A 321 -18.05 -18.43 10.57
CA ASN A 321 -18.93 -18.90 11.63
C ASN A 321 -18.59 -18.24 12.98
N VAL A 322 -19.44 -18.46 13.98
CA VAL A 322 -19.28 -17.86 15.33
C VAL A 322 -17.99 -18.35 16.02
N GLU A 323 -17.59 -19.57 15.70
CA GLU A 323 -16.38 -20.21 16.23
C GLU A 323 -15.09 -19.76 15.54
N CYS A 324 -15.17 -18.94 14.49
CA CYS A 324 -14.05 -18.45 13.71
C CYS A 324 -12.98 -19.51 13.35
N GLU A 325 -13.39 -20.75 13.11
CA GLU A 325 -12.48 -21.83 12.68
C GLU A 325 -11.74 -21.42 11.40
N ASP A 326 -12.50 -20.84 10.47
CA ASP A 326 -12.01 -20.32 9.19
C ASP A 326 -11.90 -18.79 9.22
N THR A 327 -10.88 -18.28 9.93
CA THR A 327 -10.61 -16.84 9.95
C THR A 327 -9.91 -16.39 8.65
N PHE A 328 -10.53 -15.44 7.94
CA PHE A 328 -9.99 -14.82 6.72
C PHE A 328 -9.15 -13.58 7.02
N ARG A 329 -9.62 -12.73 7.95
CA ARG A 329 -8.98 -11.46 8.32
C ARG A 329 -8.97 -11.26 9.83
N TRP A 330 -7.81 -10.88 10.36
CA TRP A 330 -7.58 -10.44 11.73
C TRP A 330 -7.34 -8.93 11.73
N ASN A 331 -8.30 -8.16 12.24
CA ASN A 331 -8.13 -6.71 12.42
C ASN A 331 -7.37 -6.40 13.71
N LEU A 332 -6.64 -5.28 13.74
CA LEU A 332 -5.90 -4.80 14.92
C LEU A 332 -6.83 -4.60 16.12
N VAL A 333 -6.55 -5.24 17.25
CA VAL A 333 -7.35 -5.16 18.48
C VAL A 333 -6.68 -4.29 19.53
N GLN A 334 -5.35 -4.41 19.64
CA GLN A 334 -4.60 -3.71 20.67
C GLN A 334 -3.21 -3.32 20.18
N MET A 335 -2.72 -2.18 20.66
CA MET A 335 -1.35 -1.73 20.51
C MET A 335 -0.78 -1.43 21.90
N ARG A 336 0.47 -1.80 22.15
CA ARG A 336 1.19 -1.49 23.39
C ARG A 336 2.62 -1.07 23.08
N ASP A 337 3.04 0.10 23.56
CA ASP A 337 4.42 0.53 23.45
C ASP A 337 5.31 -0.03 24.57
N VAL A 338 6.62 0.23 24.48
CA VAL A 338 7.61 -0.19 25.48
C VAL A 338 7.45 0.50 26.85
N HIS A 339 6.64 1.57 26.93
CA HIS A 339 6.35 2.30 28.16
C HIS A 339 5.02 1.85 28.81
N GLY A 340 4.35 0.86 28.23
CA GLY A 340 3.07 0.33 28.72
C GLY A 340 1.84 1.16 28.31
N ASN A 341 1.97 2.16 27.43
CA ASN A 341 0.82 2.86 26.89
C ASN A 341 0.04 1.96 25.94
N ILE A 342 -1.28 1.91 26.10
CA ILE A 342 -2.17 1.03 25.36
C ILE A 342 -3.13 1.83 24.48
N VAL A 343 -3.39 1.32 23.28
CA VAL A 343 -4.50 1.71 22.41
C VAL A 343 -5.38 0.48 22.16
N LYS A 344 -6.68 0.62 22.32
CA LYS A 344 -7.67 -0.45 22.13
C LYS A 344 -8.60 -0.13 20.97
N TYR A 345 -8.86 -1.13 20.13
CA TYR A 345 -9.71 -1.05 18.95
C TYR A 345 -10.89 -2.01 19.13
N THR A 346 -12.10 -1.49 19.00
CA THR A 346 -13.35 -2.23 19.16
C THR A 346 -14.12 -2.22 17.85
N TYR A 347 -14.82 -3.33 17.58
CA TYR A 347 -15.50 -3.57 16.32
C TYR A 347 -16.97 -3.94 16.53
N LEU A 348 -17.80 -3.51 15.58
CA LEU A 348 -19.16 -3.98 15.35
C LEU A 348 -19.08 -5.06 14.26
N LYS A 349 -19.64 -6.24 14.52
CA LYS A 349 -19.74 -7.32 13.53
C LYS A 349 -21.16 -7.41 13.00
N ASP A 350 -21.30 -7.45 11.68
CA ASP A 350 -22.57 -7.49 10.96
C ASP A 350 -22.34 -8.27 9.65
N GLU A 351 -23.12 -9.33 9.41
CA GLU A 351 -23.01 -10.23 8.24
C GLU A 351 -21.55 -10.60 7.89
N GLU A 352 -20.83 -11.13 8.90
CA GLU A 352 -19.43 -11.57 8.84
C GLU A 352 -18.41 -10.44 8.57
N GLN A 353 -18.87 -9.23 8.27
CA GLN A 353 -18.06 -8.03 8.13
C GLN A 353 -17.78 -7.40 9.49
N SER A 354 -16.57 -6.83 9.62
CA SER A 354 -16.08 -6.21 10.86
C SER A 354 -15.85 -4.72 10.65
N TYR A 355 -16.63 -3.89 11.34
CA TYR A 355 -16.62 -2.44 11.27
C TYR A 355 -15.95 -1.84 12.51
N LEU A 356 -14.86 -1.08 12.35
CA LEU A 356 -14.19 -0.42 13.47
C LEU A 356 -15.16 0.58 14.11
N SER A 357 -15.61 0.32 15.33
CA SER A 357 -16.67 1.09 16.00
C SER A 357 -16.11 2.08 17.02
N LYS A 358 -15.01 1.74 17.70
CA LYS A 358 -14.40 2.61 18.71
C LYS A 358 -12.90 2.41 18.82
N VAL A 359 -12.15 3.49 19.02
CA VAL A 359 -10.74 3.46 19.41
C VAL A 359 -10.55 4.24 20.69
N GLU A 360 -9.92 3.62 21.68
CA GLU A 360 -9.67 4.20 22.99
C GLU A 360 -8.18 4.21 23.28
N TYR A 361 -7.67 5.34 23.77
CA TYR A 361 -6.25 5.52 24.02
C TYR A 361 -5.99 6.55 25.10
N ASN A 362 -4.72 6.60 25.53
CA ASN A 362 -4.24 7.44 26.62
C ASN A 362 -5.00 7.12 27.92
N VAL A 363 -4.55 6.08 28.63
CA VAL A 363 -5.13 5.63 29.91
C VAL A 363 -5.37 6.82 30.85
N HIS A 364 -6.50 6.83 31.55
CA HIS A 364 -6.90 7.96 32.37
C HIS A 364 -5.99 8.10 33.60
N PRO A 365 -5.47 9.29 33.93
CA PRO A 365 -4.45 9.46 34.97
C PRO A 365 -4.94 9.16 36.39
N SER A 366 -6.26 9.20 36.64
CA SER A 366 -6.85 8.89 37.94
C SER A 366 -7.60 7.55 37.99
N ASP A 367 -7.67 6.83 36.87
CA ASP A 367 -8.40 5.56 36.76
C ASP A 367 -7.82 4.73 35.62
N GLU A 368 -6.99 3.75 35.95
CA GLU A 368 -6.28 2.94 34.96
C GLU A 368 -7.20 2.01 34.16
N THR A 369 -8.46 1.84 34.58
CA THR A 369 -9.45 1.02 33.87
C THR A 369 -10.15 1.76 32.73
N ARG A 370 -9.94 3.08 32.61
CA ARG A 370 -10.59 3.95 31.62
C ARG A 370 -9.56 4.62 30.73
N PHE A 371 -10.02 5.05 29.55
CA PHE A 371 -9.22 5.84 28.61
C PHE A 371 -9.68 7.29 28.57
N GLN A 372 -8.72 8.21 28.51
CA GLN A 372 -8.97 9.63 28.47
C GLN A 372 -9.55 10.07 27.12
N HIS A 373 -9.12 9.44 26.03
CA HIS A 373 -9.55 9.79 24.67
C HIS A 373 -10.28 8.63 24.01
N ALA A 374 -11.33 8.96 23.25
CA ALA A 374 -12.10 8.00 22.48
C ALA A 374 -12.44 8.56 21.10
N ILE A 375 -12.40 7.70 20.09
CA ILE A 375 -12.81 7.97 18.72
C ILE A 375 -13.91 6.98 18.41
N GLU A 376 -15.12 7.47 18.16
CA GLU A 376 -16.31 6.65 17.93
C GLU A 376 -16.75 6.80 16.48
N MET A 377 -16.88 5.67 15.79
CA MET A 377 -17.41 5.60 14.44
C MET A 377 -18.87 5.21 14.48
N GLN A 378 -19.69 5.92 13.70
CA GLN A 378 -21.08 5.60 13.50
C GLN A 378 -21.29 5.17 12.07
N TYR A 379 -22.02 4.08 11.91
CA TYR A 379 -22.40 3.53 10.63
C TYR A 379 -23.92 3.63 10.43
N GLY A 380 -24.33 3.80 9.18
CA GLY A 380 -25.73 3.75 8.75
C GLY A 380 -25.90 2.74 7.62
N SER A 381 -27.14 2.37 7.33
CA SER A 381 -27.44 1.50 6.20
C SER A 381 -27.07 2.17 4.87
N ARG A 382 -26.82 1.34 3.87
CA ARG A 382 -26.55 1.75 2.49
C ARG A 382 -27.48 0.99 1.54
N SER A 383 -27.81 1.60 0.40
CA SER A 383 -28.64 0.96 -0.64
C SER A 383 -27.85 0.01 -1.53
N ASP A 384 -26.55 0.27 -1.68
CA ASP A 384 -25.61 -0.50 -2.47
C ASP A 384 -24.95 -1.60 -1.63
N VAL A 385 -25.74 -2.52 -1.09
CA VAL A 385 -25.22 -3.64 -0.30
C VAL A 385 -24.37 -4.55 -1.19
N LEU A 386 -23.16 -4.89 -0.73
CA LEU A 386 -22.22 -5.73 -1.47
C LEU A 386 -21.89 -6.99 -0.68
N THR A 387 -22.14 -8.16 -1.28
CA THR A 387 -21.69 -9.45 -0.75
C THR A 387 -20.53 -9.97 -1.59
N THR A 388 -19.42 -10.31 -0.94
CA THR A 388 -18.26 -10.94 -1.58
C THR A 388 -18.11 -12.40 -1.11
N TYR A 389 -17.57 -13.23 -1.99
CA TYR A 389 -17.25 -14.64 -1.74
C TYR A 389 -15.75 -14.94 -1.87
N GLN A 390 -14.91 -13.90 -1.92
CA GLN A 390 -13.45 -14.07 -1.99
C GLN A 390 -12.88 -14.80 -0.76
N THR A 391 -13.62 -14.85 0.34
CA THR A 391 -13.27 -15.62 1.54
C THR A 391 -13.67 -17.09 1.43
N GLY A 392 -14.37 -17.53 0.38
CA GLY A 392 -14.99 -18.86 0.33
C GLY A 392 -16.31 -18.98 1.09
N TYR A 393 -16.72 -17.93 1.81
CA TYR A 393 -18.06 -17.77 2.39
C TYR A 393 -18.59 -16.36 2.11
N ALA A 394 -19.88 -16.12 2.37
CA ALA A 394 -20.47 -14.80 2.16
C ALA A 394 -19.97 -13.82 3.23
N VAL A 395 -19.49 -12.65 2.79
CA VAL A 395 -19.25 -11.49 3.66
C VAL A 395 -19.98 -10.30 3.06
N THR A 396 -20.92 -9.73 3.80
CA THR A 396 -21.75 -8.62 3.30
C THR A 396 -21.35 -7.31 3.94
N THR A 397 -21.13 -6.30 3.10
CA THR A 397 -20.94 -4.92 3.52
C THR A 397 -22.28 -4.18 3.44
N ALA A 398 -23.09 -4.27 4.50
CA ALA A 398 -24.42 -3.65 4.57
C ALA A 398 -24.44 -2.22 5.17
N LEU A 399 -23.36 -1.84 5.85
CA LEU A 399 -23.22 -0.54 6.51
C LEU A 399 -22.16 0.35 5.85
N ARG A 400 -22.36 1.67 5.96
CA ARG A 400 -21.41 2.71 5.54
C ARG A 400 -21.17 3.75 6.64
N LEU A 401 -19.97 4.31 6.68
CA LEU A 401 -19.55 5.29 7.67
C LEU A 401 -20.32 6.60 7.50
N VAL A 402 -21.00 7.07 8.55
CA VAL A 402 -21.78 8.33 8.50
C VAL A 402 -21.20 9.40 9.40
N ASN A 403 -20.50 9.01 10.48
CA ASN A 403 -19.97 9.95 11.44
C ASN A 403 -18.73 9.42 12.16
N ILE A 404 -17.81 10.31 12.50
CA ILE A 404 -16.75 10.05 13.49
C ILE A 404 -16.84 11.11 14.58
N ARG A 405 -16.93 10.71 15.85
CA ARG A 405 -16.86 11.59 17.01
C ARG A 405 -15.56 11.37 17.76
N VAL A 406 -14.75 12.42 17.85
CA VAL A 406 -13.54 12.43 18.67
C VAL A 406 -13.88 13.08 20.00
N LYS A 407 -13.66 12.35 21.09
CA LYS A 407 -14.02 12.78 22.45
C LYS A 407 -12.83 12.68 23.40
N SER A 408 -12.87 13.49 24.46
CA SER A 408 -11.86 13.50 25.51
C SER A 408 -12.47 13.80 26.88
N ASP A 409 -11.97 13.16 27.94
CA ASP A 409 -12.24 13.50 29.34
C ASP A 409 -11.13 14.40 29.86
N TYR A 410 -11.42 15.68 30.09
CA TYR A 410 -10.47 16.65 30.66
C TYR A 410 -10.67 16.82 32.18
N GLY A 411 -11.09 15.76 32.87
CA GLY A 411 -11.34 15.79 34.32
C GLY A 411 -12.74 16.29 34.68
N SER A 412 -13.68 16.24 33.73
CA SER A 412 -15.07 16.67 33.90
C SER A 412 -16.01 15.53 34.30
N GLY A 413 -15.48 14.35 34.62
CA GLY A 413 -16.27 13.17 34.98
C GLY A 413 -16.91 12.47 33.78
N GLY A 414 -16.37 12.67 32.56
CA GLY A 414 -16.88 12.03 31.34
C GLY A 414 -16.28 12.57 30.05
N HIS A 415 -16.43 11.81 28.96
CA HIS A 415 -16.01 12.19 27.61
C HIS A 415 -16.85 13.34 27.06
N THR A 416 -16.19 14.42 26.64
CA THR A 416 -16.80 15.56 25.94
C THR A 416 -16.34 15.58 24.49
N LEU A 417 -17.20 16.08 23.59
CA LEU A 417 -16.88 16.19 22.17
C LEU A 417 -15.70 17.16 21.97
N VAL A 418 -14.74 16.76 21.15
CA VAL A 418 -13.62 17.59 20.70
C VAL A 418 -13.85 17.98 19.24
N ARG A 419 -14.17 17.00 18.39
CA ARG A 419 -14.46 17.18 16.97
C ARG A 419 -15.47 16.14 16.49
N ARG A 420 -16.25 16.50 15.47
CA ARG A 420 -17.10 15.57 14.74
C ARG A 420 -16.82 15.66 13.24
N TYR A 421 -16.63 14.53 12.58
CA TYR A 421 -16.57 14.44 11.13
C TYR A 421 -17.89 13.87 10.62
N ASN A 422 -18.54 14.60 9.73
CA ASN A 422 -19.80 14.20 9.11
C ASN A 422 -19.57 13.84 7.64
N PHE A 423 -20.05 12.67 7.23
CA PHE A 423 -19.91 12.14 5.88
C PHE A 423 -21.27 12.25 5.17
N GLN A 424 -21.30 12.87 4.01
CA GLN A 424 -22.49 12.94 3.16
C GLN A 424 -22.22 12.20 1.86
N TYR A 425 -23.24 11.50 1.37
CA TYR A 425 -23.19 10.72 0.15
C TYR A 425 -24.04 11.36 -0.94
N MET A 426 -23.68 11.15 -2.20
CA MET A 426 -24.49 11.61 -3.32
C MET A 426 -25.88 10.94 -3.26
N PRO A 427 -26.97 11.72 -3.30
CA PRO A 427 -28.32 11.16 -3.35
C PRO A 427 -28.55 10.50 -4.71
N ASN A 428 -29.42 9.50 -4.76
CA ASN A 428 -29.87 8.84 -6.00
C ASN A 428 -28.76 8.20 -6.86
N SER A 429 -27.55 8.00 -6.33
CA SER A 429 -26.53 7.19 -6.99
C SER A 429 -26.76 5.71 -6.70
N PHE A 430 -26.54 4.86 -7.71
CA PHE A 430 -26.57 3.40 -7.52
C PHE A 430 -25.50 2.96 -6.51
N HIS A 431 -24.34 3.63 -6.50
CA HIS A 431 -23.27 3.37 -5.56
C HIS A 431 -23.18 4.47 -4.49
N SER A 432 -22.72 4.13 -3.28
CA SER A 432 -22.38 5.12 -2.26
C SER A 432 -21.12 5.88 -2.69
N LEU A 433 -21.33 7.06 -3.27
CA LEU A 433 -20.29 8.02 -3.62
C LEU A 433 -20.20 9.09 -2.53
N LEU A 434 -19.02 9.26 -1.93
CA LEU A 434 -18.84 10.22 -0.86
C LEU A 434 -18.84 11.63 -1.44
N LYS A 435 -19.88 12.41 -1.15
CA LYS A 435 -20.06 13.78 -1.64
C LYS A 435 -19.23 14.79 -0.85
N SER A 436 -19.23 14.68 0.47
CA SER A 436 -18.48 15.62 1.30
C SER A 436 -18.12 15.08 2.68
N VAL A 437 -17.03 15.64 3.23
CA VAL A 437 -16.62 15.49 4.63
C VAL A 437 -16.60 16.87 5.28
N THR A 438 -17.31 17.00 6.39
CA THR A 438 -17.38 18.27 7.16
C THR A 438 -16.89 18.05 8.59
N MET A 439 -15.91 18.85 9.03
CA MET A 439 -15.40 18.81 10.41
C MET A 439 -16.03 19.90 11.27
N TYR A 440 -16.75 19.49 12.30
CA TYR A 440 -17.34 20.32 13.34
C TYR A 440 -16.43 20.39 14.58
N GLY A 441 -16.48 21.51 15.27
CA GLY A 441 -15.78 21.74 16.53
C GLY A 441 -16.49 21.13 17.74
N LYS A 442 -16.01 21.49 18.93
CA LYS A 442 -16.53 21.02 20.23
C LYS A 442 -18.00 21.40 20.50
N ASP A 443 -18.46 22.51 19.93
CA ASP A 443 -19.85 22.98 20.06
C ASP A 443 -20.84 22.19 19.19
N ASP A 444 -20.33 21.29 18.34
CA ASP A 444 -21.08 20.51 17.36
C ASP A 444 -21.85 21.34 16.30
N THR A 445 -21.61 22.64 16.26
CA THR A 445 -22.30 23.59 15.39
C THR A 445 -21.36 24.34 14.47
N THR A 446 -20.23 24.80 14.98
CA THR A 446 -19.22 25.51 14.17
C THR A 446 -18.42 24.48 13.38
N HIS A 447 -18.24 24.71 12.09
CA HIS A 447 -17.50 23.80 11.22
C HIS A 447 -16.50 24.52 10.32
N LEU A 448 -15.48 23.79 9.87
CA LEU A 448 -14.66 24.21 8.73
C LEU A 448 -15.46 24.10 7.43
N PRO A 449 -15.03 24.79 6.35
CA PRO A 449 -15.56 24.52 5.01
C PRO A 449 -15.47 23.01 4.69
N PRO A 450 -16.51 22.42 4.09
CA PRO A 450 -16.50 21.02 3.72
C PRO A 450 -15.44 20.74 2.65
N ALA A 451 -14.83 19.55 2.70
CA ALA A 451 -14.17 18.99 1.53
C ALA A 451 -15.23 18.30 0.67
N GLU A 452 -15.30 18.66 -0.61
CA GLU A 452 -16.31 18.18 -1.56
C GLU A 452 -15.65 17.37 -2.68
N PHE A 453 -16.33 16.30 -3.08
CA PHE A 453 -15.87 15.38 -4.11
C PHE A 453 -16.94 15.18 -5.17
N GLU A 454 -16.49 15.15 -6.42
CA GLU A 454 -17.30 14.78 -7.57
C GLU A 454 -16.65 13.63 -8.31
N TYR A 455 -17.49 12.85 -8.99
CA TYR A 455 -17.10 11.64 -9.71
C TYR A 455 -17.54 11.76 -11.15
N SER A 456 -16.83 11.07 -12.05
CA SER A 456 -17.35 10.82 -13.40
C SER A 456 -18.71 10.11 -13.30
N GLU A 457 -19.75 10.75 -13.84
CA GLU A 457 -21.08 10.18 -13.93
C GLU A 457 -21.26 9.53 -15.30
N VAL A 458 -21.92 8.37 -15.32
CA VAL A 458 -22.45 7.81 -16.56
C VAL A 458 -23.84 8.41 -16.73
N ASP A 459 -23.96 9.39 -17.61
CA ASP A 459 -25.27 10.01 -17.85
C ASP A 459 -26.22 8.94 -18.43
N SER A 460 -27.32 8.68 -17.73
CA SER A 460 -28.29 7.63 -18.13
C SER A 460 -29.08 8.00 -19.38
N TYR A 461 -28.90 9.22 -19.87
CA TYR A 461 -29.63 9.79 -20.98
C TYR A 461 -28.68 10.35 -22.05
N TYR A 462 -27.72 9.55 -22.49
CA TYR A 462 -27.13 9.83 -23.79
C TYR A 462 -28.26 9.71 -24.82
N GLN A 463 -28.56 10.80 -25.53
CA GLN A 463 -29.16 10.62 -26.84
C GLN A 463 -28.18 9.77 -27.66
N LEU A 464 -28.67 8.95 -28.59
CA LEU A 464 -27.83 8.23 -29.56
C LEU A 464 -26.76 9.14 -30.20
N GLU A 465 -27.10 10.43 -30.32
CA GLU A 465 -26.28 11.52 -30.83
C GLU A 465 -25.10 11.91 -29.90
N ASP A 466 -25.26 11.78 -28.58
CA ASP A 466 -24.26 12.12 -27.55
C ASP A 466 -23.26 10.98 -27.25
N MET A 467 -23.58 9.74 -27.65
CA MET A 467 -22.67 8.57 -27.54
C MET A 467 -21.50 8.65 -28.54
N GLY A 468 -21.40 9.72 -29.32
CA GLY A 468 -20.32 10.00 -30.26
C GLY A 468 -20.22 9.05 -31.46
N ARG A 469 -20.83 7.85 -31.44
CA ARG A 469 -20.63 6.82 -32.47
C ARG A 469 -21.74 5.76 -32.58
N ILE A 470 -23.01 6.14 -32.55
CA ILE A 470 -23.88 5.59 -33.60
C ILE A 470 -23.97 6.70 -34.62
N ALA A 471 -22.88 6.86 -35.37
CA ALA A 471 -22.98 7.61 -36.60
C ALA A 471 -24.10 6.95 -37.39
N VAL A 472 -25.18 7.68 -37.65
CA VAL A 472 -26.21 7.26 -38.60
C VAL A 472 -25.59 7.14 -40.01
N GLY A 473 -24.34 7.60 -40.19
CA GLY A 473 -23.48 7.39 -41.33
C GLY A 473 -22.40 6.32 -41.11
N ILE A 474 -21.96 5.71 -42.20
CA ILE A 474 -20.85 4.77 -42.24
C ILE A 474 -19.56 5.53 -41.89
N THR A 475 -18.86 5.11 -40.84
CA THR A 475 -17.48 5.56 -40.59
C THR A 475 -16.58 4.76 -41.51
N GLU A 476 -16.01 5.40 -42.54
CA GLU A 476 -14.97 4.78 -43.33
C GLU A 476 -13.73 4.57 -42.44
N MET A 477 -13.27 3.33 -42.38
CA MET A 477 -11.99 2.96 -41.80
C MET A 477 -11.15 2.40 -42.93
N ASP A 478 -9.91 2.88 -43.08
CA ASP A 478 -9.01 2.51 -44.18
C ASP A 478 -8.87 0.98 -44.34
N TYR A 479 -9.00 0.25 -43.22
CA TYR A 479 -8.89 -1.20 -43.16
C TYR A 479 -10.04 -1.86 -42.41
N SER A 480 -11.27 -1.37 -42.62
CA SER A 480 -12.47 -2.02 -42.07
C SER A 480 -12.53 -3.50 -42.50
N PRO A 481 -13.01 -4.41 -41.63
CA PRO A 481 -13.16 -5.81 -42.02
C PRO A 481 -14.05 -5.94 -43.25
N SER A 482 -13.65 -6.84 -44.16
CA SER A 482 -14.31 -7.04 -45.46
C SER A 482 -15.74 -7.59 -45.37
N ALA A 483 -16.21 -7.92 -44.16
CA ALA A 483 -17.57 -8.33 -43.89
C ALA A 483 -17.93 -8.10 -42.42
N SER A 484 -19.24 -8.16 -42.13
CA SER A 484 -19.80 -7.84 -40.82
C SER A 484 -19.28 -8.78 -39.72
N LEU A 485 -19.12 -8.25 -38.50
CA LEU A 485 -18.93 -9.04 -37.28
C LEU A 485 -20.13 -9.98 -37.01
N GLY A 486 -21.33 -9.62 -37.51
CA GLY A 486 -22.53 -10.42 -37.34
C GLY A 486 -22.63 -11.67 -38.23
N ASP A 487 -21.63 -11.94 -39.09
CA ASP A 487 -21.65 -13.13 -39.96
C ASP A 487 -21.24 -14.44 -39.26
N GLY A 488 -20.83 -14.35 -37.99
CA GLY A 488 -20.44 -15.48 -37.15
C GLY A 488 -19.02 -16.01 -37.41
N ARG A 489 -18.24 -15.35 -38.27
CA ARG A 489 -16.85 -15.72 -38.59
C ARG A 489 -15.82 -14.76 -38.01
N ARG A 490 -16.25 -13.63 -37.45
CA ARG A 490 -15.37 -12.71 -36.72
C ARG A 490 -15.91 -12.40 -35.34
N ASP A 491 -14.99 -12.09 -34.44
CA ASP A 491 -15.27 -11.59 -33.11
C ASP A 491 -14.27 -10.49 -32.73
N LEU A 492 -14.57 -9.78 -31.64
CA LEU A 492 -13.69 -8.80 -31.04
C LEU A 492 -12.93 -9.43 -29.87
N LEU A 493 -11.61 -9.46 -29.96
CA LEU A 493 -10.73 -10.01 -28.94
C LEU A 493 -9.44 -9.21 -28.90
N ASP A 494 -8.97 -8.84 -27.71
CA ASP A 494 -7.62 -8.29 -27.53
C ASP A 494 -6.60 -9.44 -27.62
N VAL A 495 -6.00 -9.61 -28.80
CA VAL A 495 -5.16 -10.79 -29.09
C VAL A 495 -3.73 -10.63 -28.63
N ASP A 496 -3.25 -9.39 -28.47
CA ASP A 496 -1.89 -9.09 -28.06
C ASP A 496 -1.77 -8.41 -26.67
N ALA A 497 -2.90 -8.31 -25.97
CA ALA A 497 -3.02 -7.77 -24.62
C ALA A 497 -2.63 -6.29 -24.51
N ASP A 498 -2.91 -5.50 -25.55
CA ASP A 498 -2.65 -4.05 -25.56
C ASP A 498 -3.80 -3.23 -24.94
N GLY A 499 -4.91 -3.89 -24.57
CA GLY A 499 -6.09 -3.28 -23.97
C GLY A 499 -7.11 -2.77 -24.98
N LEU A 500 -6.90 -3.00 -26.28
CA LEU A 500 -7.83 -2.66 -27.35
C LEU A 500 -8.41 -3.95 -27.96
N PRO A 501 -9.72 -3.97 -28.28
CA PRO A 501 -10.30 -5.12 -28.98
C PRO A 501 -9.84 -5.14 -30.43
N ASP A 502 -9.20 -6.25 -30.83
CA ASP A 502 -8.82 -6.56 -32.21
C ASP A 502 -9.90 -7.36 -32.92
N ILE A 503 -9.82 -7.45 -34.25
CA ILE A 503 -10.70 -8.35 -35.01
C ILE A 503 -10.04 -9.71 -35.10
N TYR A 504 -10.71 -10.72 -34.59
CA TYR A 504 -10.34 -12.12 -34.72
C TYR A 504 -11.24 -12.81 -35.75
N GLU A 505 -10.67 -13.57 -36.68
CA GLU A 505 -11.40 -14.26 -37.76
C GLU A 505 -11.13 -15.77 -37.76
N THR A 506 -12.24 -16.53 -37.81
CA THR A 506 -12.25 -17.98 -37.98
C THR A 506 -13.28 -18.35 -39.05
N ASP A 507 -12.90 -19.21 -40.00
CA ASP A 507 -13.86 -19.78 -40.95
C ASP A 507 -14.06 -21.27 -40.67
N PRO A 508 -15.08 -21.64 -39.88
CA PRO A 508 -15.33 -23.04 -39.54
C PRO A 508 -15.80 -23.89 -40.73
N LEU A 509 -16.15 -23.26 -41.86
CA LEU A 509 -16.62 -23.95 -43.06
C LEU A 509 -15.46 -24.35 -43.99
N ILE A 510 -14.24 -23.89 -43.71
CA ILE A 510 -13.04 -24.24 -44.46
C ILE A 510 -12.15 -25.11 -43.55
N PRO A 511 -12.12 -26.44 -43.76
CA PRO A 511 -11.19 -27.31 -43.04
C PRO A 511 -9.75 -26.83 -43.23
N GLY A 512 -9.03 -26.62 -42.12
CA GLY A 512 -7.65 -26.11 -42.15
C GLY A 512 -7.53 -24.60 -42.34
N TYR A 513 -8.61 -23.83 -42.16
CA TYR A 513 -8.53 -22.37 -42.17
C TYR A 513 -7.60 -21.88 -41.06
N ILE A 514 -6.56 -21.16 -41.46
CA ILE A 514 -5.62 -20.53 -40.53
C ILE A 514 -6.34 -19.33 -39.91
N GLN A 515 -6.45 -19.34 -38.59
CA GLN A 515 -7.06 -18.25 -37.82
C GLN A 515 -6.24 -16.99 -37.99
N LYS A 516 -6.93 -15.87 -38.17
CA LYS A 516 -6.30 -14.58 -38.46
C LYS A 516 -6.80 -13.52 -37.53
N TYR A 517 -6.01 -12.47 -37.34
CA TYR A 517 -6.45 -11.28 -36.63
C TYR A 517 -5.98 -9.99 -37.31
N GLN A 518 -6.66 -8.88 -37.00
CA GLN A 518 -6.25 -7.52 -37.38
C GLN A 518 -6.22 -6.66 -36.14
N LYS A 519 -5.02 -6.13 -35.82
CA LYS A 519 -4.83 -5.33 -34.62
C LYS A 519 -5.52 -3.97 -34.72
N ASN A 520 -6.08 -3.52 -33.61
CA ASN A 520 -6.62 -2.19 -33.41
C ASN A 520 -5.54 -1.26 -32.90
N THR A 521 -5.29 -0.14 -33.58
CA THR A 521 -4.23 0.81 -33.21
C THR A 521 -4.75 2.06 -32.50
N GLY A 522 -5.98 2.01 -31.97
CA GLY A 522 -6.60 3.12 -31.25
C GLY A 522 -7.37 4.07 -32.17
N GLY A 523 -8.10 3.51 -33.14
CA GLY A 523 -8.95 4.29 -34.06
C GLY A 523 -9.05 3.71 -35.46
N GLU A 524 -8.10 2.85 -35.83
CA GLU A 524 -8.02 2.15 -37.11
C GLU A 524 -7.61 0.68 -36.86
N PHE A 525 -7.80 -0.17 -37.86
CA PHE A 525 -7.25 -1.53 -37.86
C PHE A 525 -6.02 -1.60 -38.76
N GLN A 526 -5.12 -2.54 -38.51
CA GLN A 526 -3.99 -2.78 -39.40
C GLN A 526 -4.43 -3.26 -40.79
N SER A 527 -3.60 -2.92 -41.78
CA SER A 527 -3.88 -3.16 -43.21
C SER A 527 -3.80 -4.60 -43.66
N TYR A 528 -3.19 -5.46 -42.86
CA TYR A 528 -2.99 -6.86 -43.17
C TYR A 528 -3.51 -7.72 -42.02
N ARG A 529 -3.80 -8.98 -42.34
CA ARG A 529 -4.21 -10.00 -41.36
C ARG A 529 -2.97 -10.78 -40.95
N GLU A 530 -2.72 -10.84 -39.65
CA GLU A 530 -1.68 -11.69 -39.07
C GLU A 530 -2.26 -13.08 -38.79
N GLU A 531 -1.45 -14.11 -39.00
CA GLU A 531 -1.82 -15.47 -38.60
C GLU A 531 -1.61 -15.61 -37.09
N MET A 532 -2.53 -16.30 -36.42
CA MET A 532 -2.37 -16.61 -35.00
C MET A 532 -1.08 -17.42 -34.78
N PRO A 533 -0.22 -17.03 -33.82
CA PRO A 533 0.96 -17.82 -33.49
C PRO A 533 0.55 -19.19 -32.91
N GLY A 534 0.83 -20.28 -33.64
CA GLY A 534 0.68 -21.65 -33.14
C GLY A 534 -0.45 -22.49 -33.76
N GLY A 535 -0.57 -22.49 -35.09
CA GLY A 535 -1.37 -23.48 -35.82
C GLY A 535 -0.77 -24.88 -35.85
#